data_AF-A0A4S4DYY8-F1
#
_entry.id   AF-A0A4S4DYY8-F1
#
_cell.length_a   1.000
_cell.length_b   1.000
_cell.length_c   1.000
_cell.angle_alpha   90.00
_cell.angle_beta   90.00
_cell.angle_gamma   90.00
#
_symmetry.space_group_name_H-M   'P 1'
#
loop_
_entity.id
_entity.type
_entity.pdbx_description
1 polymer ?
#
loop_
_entity_poly.entity_id
_entity_poly.type
_entity_poly.pdbx_seq_one_letter_code
_entity_poly.pdbx_strand_id
1 'polypeptide(L)'
;MVLVEADGNYLQPFAVDDMDIYSGESYSVLFTTDQNPSNNYWVSVSVRGRKPNTTQALTMLNYHNTTSASKPPPSPPPVAPLWNNYTHSKLFTKKVLALMGNPNPPPTTHHRRIILLNTQNYIDGYTKWAINNISLVLPATPYLGSIKYNLNNAFDHKTPPANFPSNYDVMKQAQNPNSTYGSGVYMLSFNTTVDIILQNANALAVNTSEIHPWHLHGHDFWVLGYGEGKFSNENDEKSFNLKNPPYRNTAVVFPFGWTALRFVANNPGVWAFHCHIEPHLHMGMGVVFAEGVRRLGKIPNEVLTCGLTGKMFLNNKND
;
A
#
# COMPACT_ATOMS: atom_id res chain seq x y z
N MET A 1 19.28 -15.01 -7.85
CA MET A 1 19.55 -13.68 -7.22
C MET A 1 19.27 -13.77 -5.72
N VAL A 2 19.85 -12.89 -4.90
CA VAL A 2 19.65 -12.86 -3.45
C VAL A 2 19.03 -11.51 -3.07
N LEU A 3 17.84 -11.52 -2.47
CA LEU A 3 17.20 -10.31 -1.96
C LEU A 3 17.85 -9.93 -0.63
N VAL A 4 18.15 -8.65 -0.44
CA VAL A 4 18.85 -8.15 0.76
C VAL A 4 18.17 -6.94 1.40
N GLU A 5 17.30 -6.24 0.67
CA GLU A 5 16.64 -5.02 1.12
C GLU A 5 15.28 -4.89 0.42
N ALA A 6 14.32 -4.30 1.13
CA ALA A 6 13.04 -3.87 0.60
C ALA A 6 12.58 -2.57 1.28
N ASP A 7 12.07 -1.62 0.48
CA ASP A 7 11.50 -0.35 0.95
C ASP A 7 12.44 0.47 1.85
N GLY A 8 13.73 0.48 1.54
CA GLY A 8 14.79 1.14 2.31
C GLY A 8 15.25 0.36 3.56
N ASN A 9 14.71 -0.83 3.79
CA ASN A 9 14.93 -1.61 5.01
C ASN A 9 15.58 -2.97 4.72
N TYR A 10 16.58 -3.35 5.52
CA TYR A 10 17.27 -4.63 5.35
C TYR A 10 16.39 -5.83 5.69
N LEU A 11 16.47 -6.86 4.84
CA LEU A 11 15.77 -8.12 5.01
C LEU A 11 16.72 -9.22 5.47
N GLN A 12 16.16 -10.27 6.07
CA GLN A 12 16.86 -11.55 6.19
C GLN A 12 17.16 -12.06 4.77
N PRO A 13 18.44 -12.20 4.34
CA PRO A 13 18.73 -12.53 2.95
C PRO A 13 18.19 -13.90 2.55
N PHE A 14 17.61 -13.99 1.36
CA PHE A 14 17.16 -15.26 0.77
C PHE A 14 17.32 -15.26 -0.75
N ALA A 15 17.63 -16.44 -1.30
CA ALA A 15 17.77 -16.62 -2.73
C ALA A 15 16.42 -16.83 -3.41
N VAL A 16 16.30 -16.28 -4.62
CA VAL A 16 15.16 -16.48 -5.53
C VAL A 16 15.64 -16.58 -6.98
N ASP A 17 14.84 -17.25 -7.79
CA ASP A 17 15.02 -17.33 -9.25
C ASP A 17 14.29 -16.20 -9.98
N ASP A 18 13.12 -15.80 -9.46
CA ASP A 18 12.30 -14.67 -9.89
C ASP A 18 11.69 -13.95 -8.67
N MET A 19 11.14 -12.75 -8.88
CA MET A 19 10.45 -12.01 -7.82
C MET A 19 9.26 -11.24 -8.39
N ASP A 20 8.19 -11.13 -7.59
CA ASP A 20 7.10 -10.20 -7.85
C ASP A 20 7.46 -8.83 -7.24
N ILE A 21 7.17 -7.76 -7.97
CA ILE A 21 7.29 -6.38 -7.48
C ILE A 21 5.99 -5.63 -7.79
N TYR A 22 5.44 -4.94 -6.79
CA TYR A 22 4.22 -4.16 -6.94
C TYR A 22 4.52 -2.65 -6.94
N SER A 23 3.58 -1.86 -7.50
CA SER A 23 3.68 -0.40 -7.52
C SER A 23 3.89 0.15 -6.11
N GLY A 24 4.92 0.97 -5.90
CA GLY A 24 5.29 1.55 -4.61
C GLY A 24 6.34 0.75 -3.83
N GLU A 25 6.60 -0.50 -4.20
CA GLU A 25 7.68 -1.29 -3.60
C GLU A 25 9.04 -0.95 -4.23
N SER A 26 10.09 -1.13 -3.44
CA SER A 26 11.48 -1.15 -3.91
C SER A 26 12.23 -2.32 -3.30
N TYR A 27 13.25 -2.83 -4.01
CA TYR A 27 14.10 -3.92 -3.54
C TYR A 27 15.53 -3.74 -4.05
N SER A 28 16.49 -4.19 -3.25
CA SER A 28 17.86 -4.45 -3.71
C SER A 28 18.11 -5.95 -3.80
N VAL A 29 18.68 -6.35 -4.94
CA VAL A 29 19.07 -7.73 -5.22
C VAL A 29 20.54 -7.82 -5.57
N LEU A 30 21.19 -8.85 -5.05
CA LEU A 30 22.56 -9.22 -5.41
C LEU A 30 22.51 -10.41 -6.38
N PHE A 31 23.36 -10.39 -7.40
CA PHE A 31 23.63 -11.56 -8.22
C PHE A 31 25.12 -11.61 -8.52
N THR A 32 25.62 -12.83 -8.67
CA THR A 32 27.01 -13.10 -9.03
C THR A 32 27.05 -13.41 -10.52
N THR A 33 27.97 -12.78 -11.27
CA THR A 33 28.16 -13.04 -12.69
C THR A 33 29.06 -14.26 -12.91
N ASP A 34 28.59 -15.43 -12.46
CA ASP A 34 29.31 -16.71 -12.44
C ASP A 34 29.00 -17.62 -13.64
N GLN A 35 28.08 -17.20 -14.51
CA GLN A 35 27.69 -17.94 -15.70
C GLN A 35 28.75 -17.85 -16.81
N ASN A 36 28.62 -18.67 -17.87
CA ASN A 36 29.59 -18.71 -18.96
C ASN A 36 29.83 -17.31 -19.56
N PRO A 37 31.06 -16.77 -19.44
CA PRO A 37 31.35 -15.39 -19.82
C PRO A 37 31.27 -15.16 -21.34
N SER A 38 31.24 -16.22 -22.15
CA SER A 38 31.10 -16.15 -23.61
C SER A 38 29.65 -15.91 -24.09
N ASN A 39 28.69 -15.71 -23.17
CA ASN A 39 27.28 -15.47 -23.48
C ASN A 39 26.77 -14.19 -22.81
N ASN A 40 25.73 -13.60 -23.43
CA ASN A 40 24.86 -12.61 -22.78
C ASN A 40 23.63 -13.31 -22.20
N TYR A 41 22.91 -12.65 -21.28
CA TYR A 41 21.75 -13.22 -20.59
C TYR A 41 20.56 -12.27 -20.63
N TRP A 42 19.34 -12.83 -20.72
CA TRP A 42 18.12 -12.03 -20.70
C TRP A 42 17.79 -11.55 -19.28
N VAL A 43 17.41 -10.29 -19.17
CA VAL A 43 16.63 -9.74 -18.05
C VAL A 43 15.24 -9.46 -18.58
N SER A 44 14.23 -9.93 -17.85
CA SER A 44 12.84 -9.94 -18.30
C SER A 44 11.93 -9.37 -17.23
N VAL A 45 10.97 -8.54 -17.64
CA VAL A 45 9.89 -8.05 -16.79
C VAL A 45 8.54 -8.28 -17.47
N SER A 46 7.63 -8.97 -16.80
CA SER A 46 6.33 -9.38 -17.34
C SER A 46 5.20 -9.00 -16.39
N VAL A 47 4.01 -8.75 -16.95
CA VAL A 47 2.81 -8.45 -16.18
C VAL A 47 2.32 -9.70 -15.44
N ARG A 48 2.10 -9.56 -14.13
CA ARG A 48 1.42 -10.53 -13.27
C ARG A 48 0.33 -9.83 -12.45
N GLY A 49 -0.56 -10.60 -11.81
CA GLY A 49 -1.66 -10.07 -11.00
C GLY A 49 -2.88 -9.60 -11.81
N ARG A 50 -2.76 -9.46 -13.14
CA ARG A 50 -3.85 -9.24 -14.09
C ARG A 50 -3.57 -10.02 -15.38
N LYS A 51 -4.63 -10.38 -16.12
CA LYS A 51 -4.47 -11.06 -17.42
C LYS A 51 -3.60 -10.19 -18.35
N PRO A 52 -2.41 -10.66 -18.78
CA PRO A 52 -1.50 -9.84 -19.56
C PRO A 52 -2.09 -9.51 -20.93
N ASN A 53 -2.02 -8.24 -21.31
CA ASN A 53 -2.25 -7.75 -22.68
C ASN A 53 -1.11 -6.82 -23.12
N THR A 54 0.02 -6.90 -22.44
CA THR A 54 1.24 -6.11 -22.68
C THR A 54 2.37 -7.08 -22.92
N THR A 55 3.20 -6.80 -23.91
CA THR A 55 4.37 -7.61 -24.22
C THR A 55 5.39 -7.56 -23.09
N GLN A 56 6.11 -8.66 -22.91
CA GLN A 56 7.23 -8.75 -21.97
C GLN A 56 8.28 -7.69 -22.31
N ALA A 57 8.74 -6.95 -21.31
CA ALA A 57 9.87 -6.04 -21.44
C ALA A 57 11.17 -6.83 -21.27
N LEU A 58 12.12 -6.57 -22.17
CA LEU A 58 13.37 -7.31 -22.26
C LEU A 58 14.56 -6.36 -22.30
N THR A 59 15.63 -6.74 -21.61
CA THR A 59 16.96 -6.17 -21.78
C THR A 59 18.00 -7.26 -21.58
N MET A 60 19.28 -6.96 -21.79
CA MET A 60 20.36 -7.93 -21.68
C MET A 60 21.31 -7.56 -20.54
N LEU A 61 21.68 -8.56 -19.74
CA LEU A 61 22.89 -8.53 -18.93
C LEU A 61 24.07 -8.89 -19.84
N ASN A 62 24.86 -7.90 -20.22
CA ASN A 62 26.02 -8.07 -21.11
C ASN A 62 27.29 -8.39 -20.32
N TYR A 63 27.96 -9.49 -20.68
CA TYR A 63 29.27 -9.86 -20.15
C TYR A 63 30.37 -9.19 -20.98
N HIS A 64 30.54 -7.88 -20.76
CA HIS A 64 31.26 -6.94 -21.63
C HIS A 64 32.69 -7.35 -22.04
N ASN A 65 33.49 -7.93 -21.14
CA ASN A 65 34.91 -8.21 -21.41
C ASN A 65 35.13 -9.42 -22.34
N THR A 66 34.11 -10.25 -22.51
CA THR A 66 34.22 -11.55 -23.19
C THR A 66 33.15 -11.72 -24.27
N THR A 67 32.10 -10.91 -24.26
CA THR A 67 30.97 -11.01 -25.18
C THR A 67 30.51 -9.64 -25.68
N SER A 68 30.42 -9.50 -27.01
CA SER A 68 29.85 -8.31 -27.66
C SER A 68 28.40 -8.08 -27.24
N ALA A 69 28.04 -6.82 -27.00
CA ALA A 69 26.65 -6.41 -26.73
C ALA A 69 25.70 -6.68 -27.91
N SER A 70 26.21 -6.92 -29.13
CA SER A 70 25.39 -7.28 -30.30
C SER A 70 25.08 -8.78 -30.38
N LYS A 71 25.73 -9.63 -29.58
CA LYS A 71 25.46 -11.08 -29.55
C LYS A 71 24.21 -11.34 -28.70
N PRO A 72 23.09 -11.87 -29.26
CA PRO A 72 21.93 -12.19 -28.44
C PRO A 72 22.23 -13.37 -27.49
N PRO A 73 21.54 -13.47 -26.34
CA PRO A 73 21.60 -14.64 -25.49
C PRO A 73 21.26 -15.92 -26.27
N PRO A 74 21.91 -17.05 -25.98
CA PRO A 74 21.72 -18.31 -26.73
C PRO A 74 20.37 -18.99 -26.44
N SER A 75 19.71 -18.63 -25.35
CA SER A 75 18.40 -19.15 -24.94
C SER A 75 17.31 -18.11 -25.17
N PRO A 76 16.03 -18.53 -25.34
CA PRO A 76 14.92 -17.59 -25.32
C PRO A 76 14.82 -16.85 -23.97
N PRO A 77 14.12 -15.70 -23.91
CA PRO A 77 13.80 -15.06 -22.64
C PRO A 77 13.06 -16.00 -21.69
N PRO A 78 13.25 -15.85 -20.36
CA PRO A 78 12.54 -16.68 -19.39
C PRO A 78 11.04 -16.43 -19.47
N VAL A 79 10.25 -17.49 -19.31
CA VAL A 79 8.79 -17.40 -19.25
C VAL A 79 8.38 -17.06 -17.84
N ALA A 80 7.70 -15.94 -17.65
CA ALA A 80 7.19 -15.55 -16.35
C ALA A 80 6.15 -16.57 -15.84
N PRO A 81 6.05 -16.80 -14.52
CA PRO A 81 4.98 -17.62 -13.98
C PRO A 81 3.59 -17.09 -14.40
N LEU A 82 2.55 -17.94 -14.41
CA LEU A 82 1.18 -17.58 -14.86
C LEU A 82 0.54 -16.45 -14.03
N TRP A 83 0.07 -15.37 -14.66
CA TRP A 83 -0.39 -14.13 -13.99
C TRP A 83 -1.35 -14.29 -12.80
N ASN A 84 -2.17 -15.33 -12.80
CA ASN A 84 -3.18 -15.65 -11.79
C ASN A 84 -2.73 -16.72 -10.78
N ASN A 85 -1.47 -17.17 -10.84
CA ASN A 85 -0.89 -18.05 -9.83
C ASN A 85 -0.56 -17.25 -8.57
N TYR A 86 -1.59 -16.90 -7.80
CA TYR A 86 -1.42 -16.18 -6.54
C TYR A 86 -0.73 -17.00 -5.45
N THR A 87 -0.70 -18.33 -5.58
CA THR A 87 0.06 -19.19 -4.67
C THR A 87 1.56 -18.89 -4.78
N HIS A 88 2.10 -18.76 -5.99
CA HIS A 88 3.49 -18.33 -6.23
C HIS A 88 3.78 -16.98 -5.58
N SER A 89 2.91 -16.00 -5.85
CA SER A 89 3.05 -14.64 -5.33
C SER A 89 3.02 -14.60 -3.80
N LYS A 90 2.09 -15.32 -3.17
CA LYS A 90 1.98 -15.43 -1.70
C LYS A 90 3.21 -16.13 -1.09
N LEU A 91 3.75 -17.16 -1.75
CA LEU A 91 4.96 -17.84 -1.29
C LEU A 91 6.18 -16.92 -1.33
N PHE A 92 6.33 -16.11 -2.37
CA PHE A 92 7.37 -15.08 -2.43
C PHE A 92 7.20 -14.04 -1.33
N THR A 93 6.03 -13.41 -1.22
CA THR A 93 5.76 -12.37 -0.23
C THR A 93 5.99 -12.85 1.21
N LYS A 94 5.65 -14.11 1.54
CA LYS A 94 5.86 -14.68 2.88
C LYS A 94 7.33 -14.97 3.22
N LYS A 95 8.24 -15.01 2.25
CA LYS A 95 9.69 -15.15 2.50
C LYS A 95 10.33 -13.84 2.96
N VAL A 96 9.70 -12.69 2.68
CA VAL A 96 10.20 -11.37 3.05
C VAL A 96 10.06 -11.19 4.56
N LEU A 97 11.18 -11.23 5.27
CA LEU A 97 11.26 -11.09 6.72
C LEU A 97 12.29 -10.02 7.07
N ALA A 98 12.08 -9.31 8.18
CA ALA A 98 13.09 -8.39 8.68
C ALA A 98 14.37 -9.15 9.06
N LEU A 99 15.51 -8.47 8.92
CA LEU A 99 16.80 -8.98 9.38
C LEU A 99 16.73 -9.34 10.87
N MET A 100 17.25 -10.51 11.25
CA MET A 100 17.32 -10.88 12.68
C MET A 100 18.17 -9.86 13.46
N GLY A 101 17.68 -9.47 14.63
CA GLY A 101 18.30 -8.40 15.42
C GLY A 101 17.94 -6.98 14.97
N ASN A 102 16.89 -6.82 14.14
CA ASN A 102 16.35 -5.52 13.77
C ASN A 102 16.15 -4.63 15.02
N PRO A 103 16.73 -3.40 15.05
CA PRO A 103 16.62 -2.50 16.19
C PRO A 103 15.19 -2.03 16.49
N ASN A 104 14.27 -2.16 15.53
CA ASN A 104 12.89 -1.69 15.63
C ASN A 104 11.90 -2.86 15.57
N PRO A 105 11.74 -3.64 16.65
CA PRO A 105 10.68 -4.64 16.72
C PRO A 105 9.29 -3.97 16.79
N PRO A 106 8.23 -4.61 16.29
CA PRO A 106 6.88 -4.10 16.47
C PRO A 106 6.52 -4.04 17.96
N PRO A 107 5.78 -3.02 18.42
CA PRO A 107 5.12 -3.09 19.72
C PRO A 107 4.25 -4.36 19.79
N THR A 108 4.19 -5.00 20.96
CA THR A 108 3.48 -6.29 21.11
C THR A 108 1.96 -6.14 21.09
N THR A 109 1.45 -4.99 21.54
CA THR A 109 0.02 -4.66 21.55
C THR A 109 -0.27 -3.42 20.70
N HIS A 110 -1.54 -3.24 20.35
CA HIS A 110 -2.03 -2.03 19.71
C HIS A 110 -2.91 -1.22 20.66
N HIS A 111 -2.97 0.09 20.46
CA HIS A 111 -3.92 0.98 21.16
C HIS A 111 -5.23 1.13 20.36
N ARG A 112 -5.16 1.02 19.04
CA ARG A 112 -6.30 1.14 18.13
C ARG A 112 -6.17 0.15 16.99
N ARG A 113 -7.27 -0.46 16.58
CA ARG A 113 -7.38 -1.25 15.35
C ARG A 113 -8.42 -0.62 14.43
N ILE A 114 -8.09 -0.52 13.15
CA ILE A 114 -8.99 -0.06 12.09
C ILE A 114 -9.03 -1.15 11.02
N ILE A 115 -10.24 -1.56 10.63
CA ILE A 115 -10.44 -2.56 9.59
C ILE A 115 -11.03 -1.84 8.37
N LEU A 116 -10.32 -1.92 7.25
CA LEU A 116 -10.60 -1.20 6.01
C LEU A 116 -11.05 -2.20 4.94
N LEU A 117 -12.37 -2.25 4.70
CA LEU A 117 -12.96 -3.03 3.62
C LEU A 117 -12.76 -2.33 2.29
N ASN A 118 -12.13 -3.01 1.34
CA ASN A 118 -11.81 -2.53 0.00
C ASN A 118 -12.90 -2.99 -0.97
N THR A 119 -13.67 -2.07 -1.55
CA THR A 119 -14.75 -2.40 -2.50
C THR A 119 -14.74 -1.51 -3.73
N GLN A 120 -15.19 -2.08 -4.84
CA GLN A 120 -15.54 -1.33 -6.04
C GLN A 120 -17.06 -1.20 -6.11
N ASN A 121 -17.55 0.02 -6.33
CA ASN A 121 -18.96 0.38 -6.21
C ASN A 121 -19.44 1.25 -7.35
N TYR A 122 -20.76 1.33 -7.51
CA TYR A 122 -21.41 2.39 -8.28
C TYR A 122 -21.91 3.47 -7.32
N ILE A 123 -21.45 4.71 -7.51
CA ILE A 123 -21.91 5.87 -6.75
C ILE A 123 -22.38 6.90 -7.78
N ASP A 124 -23.66 7.23 -7.77
CA ASP A 124 -24.30 8.14 -8.73
C ASP A 124 -24.04 7.78 -10.20
N GLY A 125 -24.03 6.48 -10.52
CA GLY A 125 -23.78 5.96 -11.87
C GLY A 125 -22.30 5.86 -12.26
N TYR A 126 -21.37 6.32 -11.42
CA TYR A 126 -19.93 6.22 -11.67
C TYR A 126 -19.32 5.01 -10.97
N THR A 127 -18.38 4.33 -11.64
CA THR A 127 -17.55 3.32 -10.97
C THR A 127 -16.56 4.02 -10.06
N LYS A 128 -16.55 3.63 -8.79
CA LYS A 128 -15.66 4.17 -7.75
C LYS A 128 -15.04 3.06 -6.94
N TRP A 129 -13.90 3.36 -6.34
CA TRP A 129 -13.36 2.56 -5.25
C TRP A 129 -13.72 3.23 -3.93
N ALA A 130 -14.06 2.42 -2.93
CA ALA A 130 -14.47 2.89 -1.62
C ALA A 130 -13.85 2.05 -0.51
N ILE A 131 -13.62 2.70 0.61
CA ILE A 131 -13.10 2.09 1.84
C ILE A 131 -14.17 2.23 2.91
N ASN A 132 -14.68 1.11 3.42
CA ASN A 132 -15.83 1.09 4.33
C ASN A 132 -17.01 1.95 3.81
N ASN A 133 -17.36 1.80 2.53
CA ASN A 133 -18.40 2.57 1.82
C ASN A 133 -18.14 4.08 1.65
N ILE A 134 -16.92 4.56 1.92
CA ILE A 134 -16.53 5.95 1.63
C ILE A 134 -15.52 5.97 0.48
N SER A 135 -15.87 6.62 -0.62
CA SER A 135 -14.96 6.94 -1.72
C SER A 135 -14.31 8.30 -1.47
N LEU A 136 -12.98 8.34 -1.36
CA LEU A 136 -12.26 9.54 -0.99
C LEU A 136 -12.39 10.63 -2.06
N VAL A 137 -12.75 11.83 -1.62
CA VAL A 137 -12.65 13.07 -2.42
C VAL A 137 -11.77 14.04 -1.65
N LEU A 138 -10.70 14.51 -2.29
CA LEU A 138 -9.82 15.49 -1.68
C LEU A 138 -10.46 16.88 -1.74
N PRO A 139 -10.51 17.62 -0.61
CA PRO A 139 -11.02 18.98 -0.59
C PRO A 139 -10.06 19.94 -1.28
N ALA A 140 -10.57 21.10 -1.71
CA ALA A 140 -9.75 22.17 -2.28
C ALA A 140 -8.86 22.89 -1.25
N THR A 141 -9.10 22.69 0.05
CA THR A 141 -8.29 23.26 1.14
C THR A 141 -7.39 22.18 1.73
N PRO A 142 -6.07 22.38 1.85
CA PRO A 142 -5.13 21.36 2.31
C PRO A 142 -5.42 20.97 3.77
N TYR A 143 -5.61 19.67 4.02
CA TYR A 143 -5.93 19.14 5.35
C TYR A 143 -4.99 19.63 6.45
N LEU A 144 -3.68 19.68 6.17
CA LEU A 144 -2.68 20.11 7.15
C LEU A 144 -2.96 21.50 7.69
N GLY A 145 -3.24 22.46 6.79
CA GLY A 145 -3.60 23.82 7.16
C GLY A 145 -4.98 23.89 7.81
N SER A 146 -5.96 23.18 7.24
CA SER A 146 -7.32 23.09 7.79
C SER A 146 -7.33 22.64 9.26
N ILE A 147 -6.58 21.60 9.59
CA ILE A 147 -6.50 21.05 10.95
C ILE A 147 -5.66 21.95 11.86
N LYS A 148 -4.52 22.47 11.38
CA LYS A 148 -3.65 23.35 12.19
C LYS A 148 -4.37 24.63 12.62
N TYR A 149 -5.12 25.24 11.72
CA TYR A 149 -5.83 26.51 11.96
C TYR A 149 -7.30 26.33 12.33
N ASN A 150 -7.74 25.08 12.58
CA ASN A 150 -9.11 24.76 13.00
C ASN A 150 -10.18 25.37 12.08
N LEU A 151 -9.97 25.26 10.77
CA LEU A 151 -10.89 25.79 9.77
C LEU A 151 -12.12 24.89 9.66
N ASN A 152 -13.26 25.42 10.10
CA ASN A 152 -14.56 24.75 9.94
C ASN A 152 -14.93 24.65 8.45
N ASN A 153 -15.60 23.57 8.05
CA ASN A 153 -16.11 23.34 6.69
C ASN A 153 -15.04 23.14 5.60
N ALA A 154 -13.77 22.93 5.98
CA ALA A 154 -12.71 22.66 5.01
C ALA A 154 -12.71 21.20 4.51
N PHE A 155 -13.28 20.28 5.29
CA PHE A 155 -13.47 18.86 5.02
C PHE A 155 -14.57 18.30 5.93
N ASP A 156 -14.98 17.05 5.74
CA ASP A 156 -15.96 16.39 6.63
C ASP A 156 -15.36 16.12 8.02
N HIS A 157 -15.95 16.70 9.06
CA HIS A 157 -15.51 16.48 10.45
C HIS A 157 -16.04 15.15 11.02
N LYS A 158 -16.95 14.47 10.34
CA LYS A 158 -17.43 13.14 10.75
C LYS A 158 -16.27 12.16 10.70
N THR A 159 -16.08 11.44 11.81
CA THR A 159 -15.06 10.37 11.87
C THR A 159 -15.42 9.28 10.86
N PRO A 160 -14.52 8.92 9.94
CA PRO A 160 -14.78 7.86 8.98
C PRO A 160 -14.99 6.50 9.69
N PRO A 161 -15.77 5.57 9.10
CA PRO A 161 -16.01 4.27 9.71
C PRO A 161 -14.71 3.49 9.95
N ALA A 162 -14.49 3.03 11.18
CA ALA A 162 -13.29 2.27 11.53
C ALA A 162 -13.41 0.74 11.28
N ASN A 163 -14.59 0.30 10.84
CA ASN A 163 -14.89 -1.09 10.53
C ASN A 163 -16.07 -1.15 9.54
N PHE A 164 -16.39 -2.35 9.07
CA PHE A 164 -17.51 -2.66 8.20
C PHE A 164 -18.48 -3.67 8.85
N PRO A 165 -19.70 -3.86 8.33
CA PRO A 165 -20.68 -4.76 8.92
C PRO A 165 -20.17 -6.20 9.09
N SER A 166 -20.40 -6.80 10.27
CA SER A 166 -19.97 -8.16 10.60
C SER A 166 -20.61 -9.23 9.72
N ASN A 167 -21.78 -8.95 9.16
CA ASN A 167 -22.50 -9.81 8.21
C ASN A 167 -22.10 -9.61 6.74
N TYR A 168 -21.14 -8.71 6.42
CA TYR A 168 -20.66 -8.53 5.06
C TYR A 168 -19.95 -9.80 4.56
N ASP A 169 -20.40 -10.33 3.43
CA ASP A 169 -19.82 -11.49 2.76
C ASP A 169 -18.78 -11.02 1.73
N VAL A 170 -17.50 -11.14 2.09
CA VAL A 170 -16.38 -10.69 1.25
C VAL A 170 -16.21 -11.52 -0.02
N MET A 171 -16.82 -12.70 -0.08
CA MET A 171 -16.71 -13.63 -1.21
C MET A 171 -17.74 -13.36 -2.31
N LYS A 172 -18.77 -12.53 -2.02
CA LYS A 172 -19.86 -12.25 -2.95
C LYS A 172 -19.87 -10.80 -3.40
N GLN A 173 -20.37 -10.59 -4.62
CA GLN A 173 -20.67 -9.26 -5.12
C GLN A 173 -21.69 -8.58 -4.20
N ALA A 174 -21.39 -7.36 -3.77
CA ALA A 174 -22.29 -6.54 -2.96
C ALA A 174 -22.55 -5.20 -3.66
N GLN A 175 -23.80 -4.74 -3.66
CA GLN A 175 -24.18 -3.47 -4.29
C GLN A 175 -23.74 -2.25 -3.47
N ASN A 176 -23.62 -2.39 -2.15
CA ASN A 176 -23.32 -1.32 -1.18
C ASN A 176 -24.11 -0.03 -1.45
N PRO A 177 -25.44 -0.06 -1.32
CA PRO A 177 -26.30 1.08 -1.67
C PRO A 177 -26.01 2.35 -0.84
N ASN A 178 -25.37 2.20 0.32
CA ASN A 178 -24.98 3.30 1.19
C ASN A 178 -23.57 3.84 0.88
N SER A 179 -22.94 3.40 -0.20
CA SER A 179 -21.62 3.90 -0.62
C SER A 179 -21.75 5.35 -1.07
N THR A 180 -20.87 6.22 -0.59
CA THR A 180 -20.92 7.66 -0.86
C THR A 180 -19.52 8.27 -0.92
N TYR A 181 -19.45 9.55 -1.30
CA TYR A 181 -18.21 10.32 -1.30
C TYR A 181 -17.93 10.90 0.10
N GLY A 182 -16.66 11.02 0.46
CA GLY A 182 -16.28 11.65 1.73
C GLY A 182 -14.86 12.20 1.74
N SER A 183 -14.63 13.15 2.65
CA SER A 183 -13.33 13.79 2.90
C SER A 183 -12.93 13.71 4.38
N GLY A 184 -13.53 12.77 5.13
CA GLY A 184 -13.24 12.59 6.54
C GLY A 184 -11.83 12.05 6.78
N VAL A 185 -11.28 12.38 7.94
CA VAL A 185 -9.91 12.04 8.34
C VAL A 185 -9.95 11.18 9.60
N TYR A 186 -9.16 10.10 9.64
CA TYR A 186 -8.95 9.37 10.90
C TYR A 186 -7.94 10.15 11.75
N MET A 187 -8.44 10.84 12.77
CA MET A 187 -7.61 11.48 13.78
C MET A 187 -7.03 10.40 14.70
N LEU A 188 -5.70 10.25 14.69
CA LEU A 188 -4.97 9.28 15.50
C LEU A 188 -4.33 9.98 16.70
N SER A 189 -4.36 9.32 17.86
CA SER A 189 -3.67 9.80 19.06
C SER A 189 -2.16 9.74 18.83
N PHE A 190 -1.46 10.84 19.08
CA PHE A 190 -0.02 10.90 18.88
C PHE A 190 0.73 9.91 19.77
N ASN A 191 1.77 9.28 19.22
CA ASN A 191 2.60 8.26 19.85
C ASN A 191 1.82 7.01 20.31
N THR A 192 0.78 6.62 19.55
CA THR A 192 0.03 5.39 19.81
C THR A 192 0.25 4.35 18.71
N THR A 193 0.26 3.08 19.08
CA THR A 193 0.36 1.95 18.15
C THR A 193 -1.00 1.69 17.50
N VAL A 194 -1.02 1.64 16.17
CA VAL A 194 -2.23 1.45 15.36
C VAL A 194 -2.07 0.20 14.49
N ASP A 195 -3.06 -0.69 14.58
CA ASP A 195 -3.24 -1.80 13.65
C ASP A 195 -4.18 -1.40 12.52
N ILE A 196 -3.79 -1.71 11.30
CA ILE A 196 -4.65 -1.61 10.12
C ILE A 196 -4.83 -3.01 9.54
N ILE A 197 -6.08 -3.42 9.39
CA ILE A 197 -6.44 -4.64 8.66
C ILE A 197 -7.04 -4.23 7.33
N LEU A 198 -6.31 -4.47 6.25
CA LEU A 198 -6.83 -4.35 4.90
C LEU A 198 -7.63 -5.61 4.58
N GLN A 199 -8.94 -5.47 4.39
CA GLN A 199 -9.82 -6.55 3.96
C GLN A 199 -10.16 -6.37 2.49
N ASN A 200 -9.82 -7.35 1.66
CA ASN A 200 -10.23 -7.38 0.26
C ASN A 200 -11.59 -8.08 0.12
N ALA A 201 -12.28 -7.82 -0.99
CA ALA A 201 -13.60 -8.38 -1.27
C ALA A 201 -13.81 -8.59 -2.77
N ASN A 202 -14.93 -9.21 -3.12
CA ASN A 202 -15.41 -9.23 -4.49
C ASN A 202 -15.65 -7.80 -5.02
N ALA A 203 -15.16 -7.51 -6.21
CA ALA A 203 -15.38 -6.27 -6.95
C ALA A 203 -16.78 -6.25 -7.60
N LEU A 204 -17.00 -5.41 -8.61
CA LEU A 204 -18.28 -5.37 -9.32
C LEU A 204 -18.54 -6.60 -10.19
N ALA A 205 -17.50 -7.25 -10.71
CA ALA A 205 -17.66 -8.50 -11.44
C ALA A 205 -17.72 -9.69 -10.47
N VAL A 206 -18.60 -10.66 -10.74
CA VAL A 206 -18.75 -11.87 -9.92
C VAL A 206 -17.44 -12.66 -9.91
N ASN A 207 -17.07 -13.20 -8.75
CA ASN A 207 -15.85 -13.99 -8.51
C ASN A 207 -14.57 -13.26 -8.94
N THR A 208 -14.57 -11.93 -8.85
CA THR A 208 -13.44 -11.08 -9.23
C THR A 208 -12.98 -10.30 -8.01
N SER A 209 -11.73 -10.46 -7.62
CA SER A 209 -11.06 -9.66 -6.60
C SER A 209 -9.63 -9.44 -7.07
N GLU A 210 -9.11 -8.22 -6.92
CA GLU A 210 -7.80 -7.81 -7.48
C GLU A 210 -6.74 -7.70 -6.38
N ILE A 211 -5.46 -7.66 -6.77
CA ILE A 211 -4.38 -7.29 -5.85
C ILE A 211 -4.36 -5.76 -5.70
N HIS A 212 -4.23 -5.27 -4.47
CA HIS A 212 -4.08 -3.84 -4.20
C HIS A 212 -2.82 -3.56 -3.37
N PRO A 213 -1.78 -2.91 -3.93
CA PRO A 213 -0.66 -2.41 -3.15
C PRO A 213 -1.10 -1.17 -2.37
N TRP A 214 -1.01 -1.21 -1.05
CA TRP A 214 -1.33 -0.11 -0.16
C TRP A 214 -0.05 0.55 0.35
N HIS A 215 0.03 1.87 0.19
CA HIS A 215 1.19 2.67 0.54
C HIS A 215 0.82 3.69 1.64
N LEU A 216 1.64 3.79 2.68
CA LEU A 216 1.49 4.74 3.78
C LEU A 216 2.54 5.85 3.69
N HIS A 217 2.07 7.09 3.68
CA HIS A 217 2.95 8.25 3.72
C HIS A 217 3.48 8.50 5.14
N GLY A 218 4.69 9.05 5.23
CA GLY A 218 5.28 9.54 6.48
C GLY A 218 5.67 8.47 7.50
N HIS A 219 5.47 7.18 7.19
CA HIS A 219 5.77 6.05 8.07
C HIS A 219 6.17 4.83 7.25
N ASP A 220 7.07 4.03 7.83
CA ASP A 220 7.10 2.60 7.57
C ASP A 220 6.24 1.88 8.64
N PHE A 221 5.74 0.70 8.28
CA PHE A 221 4.92 -0.19 9.09
C PHE A 221 5.45 -1.62 9.07
N TRP A 222 5.17 -2.37 10.15
CA TRP A 222 5.42 -3.80 10.18
C TRP A 222 4.29 -4.54 9.50
N VAL A 223 4.61 -5.43 8.57
CA VAL A 223 3.63 -6.34 7.97
C VAL A 223 3.50 -7.58 8.85
N LEU A 224 2.44 -7.63 9.64
CA LEU A 224 2.24 -8.67 10.65
C LEU A 224 1.79 -10.00 10.06
N GLY A 225 1.05 -9.97 8.95
CA GLY A 225 0.59 -11.20 8.33
C GLY A 225 -0.41 -11.00 7.20
N TYR A 226 -0.70 -12.11 6.56
CA TYR A 226 -1.64 -12.23 5.45
C TYR A 226 -2.52 -13.45 5.70
N GLY A 227 -3.79 -13.39 5.29
CA GLY A 227 -4.67 -14.54 5.32
C GLY A 227 -5.72 -14.52 4.21
N GLU A 228 -6.46 -15.62 4.12
CA GLU A 228 -7.55 -15.81 3.16
C GLU A 228 -8.90 -15.53 3.82
N GLY A 229 -9.89 -15.17 3.02
CA GLY A 229 -11.24 -14.92 3.46
C GLY A 229 -11.39 -13.64 4.28
N LYS A 230 -12.40 -13.65 5.16
CA LYS A 230 -12.71 -12.54 6.06
C LYS A 230 -11.87 -12.64 7.33
N PHE A 231 -11.18 -11.56 7.68
CA PHE A 231 -10.41 -11.46 8.91
C PHE A 231 -11.28 -11.71 10.16
N SER A 232 -10.76 -12.52 11.08
CA SER A 232 -11.32 -12.79 12.40
C SER A 232 -10.31 -12.43 13.49
N ASN A 233 -10.64 -11.46 14.35
CA ASN A 233 -9.77 -11.09 15.47
C ASN A 233 -9.38 -12.30 16.33
N GLU A 234 -10.31 -13.22 16.60
CA GLU A 234 -10.08 -14.35 17.50
C GLU A 234 -9.12 -15.41 16.95
N ASN A 235 -9.10 -15.57 15.62
CA ASN A 235 -8.37 -16.64 14.95
C ASN A 235 -7.07 -16.14 14.33
N ASP A 236 -7.15 -15.03 13.61
CA ASP A 236 -6.07 -14.56 12.74
C ASP A 236 -5.01 -13.76 13.51
N GLU A 237 -5.39 -13.01 14.54
CA GLU A 237 -4.43 -12.22 15.33
C GLU A 237 -3.34 -13.09 15.98
N LYS A 238 -3.69 -14.33 16.36
CA LYS A 238 -2.74 -15.30 16.92
C LYS A 238 -1.66 -15.71 15.92
N SER A 239 -1.89 -15.51 14.63
CA SER A 239 -0.94 -15.83 13.56
C SER A 239 0.01 -14.67 13.21
N PHE A 240 -0.15 -13.51 13.84
CA PHE A 240 0.69 -12.35 13.55
C PHE A 240 2.16 -12.63 13.87
N ASN A 241 3.02 -12.35 12.90
CA ASN A 241 4.45 -12.36 13.10
C ASN A 241 4.86 -11.12 13.90
N LEU A 242 5.04 -11.28 15.21
CA LEU A 242 5.62 -10.26 16.08
C LEU A 242 7.12 -10.48 16.34
N LYS A 243 7.72 -11.50 15.73
CA LYS A 243 9.12 -11.87 15.95
C LYS A 243 10.06 -11.16 14.98
N ASN A 244 9.75 -11.19 13.69
CA ASN A 244 10.55 -10.57 12.63
C ASN A 244 9.71 -10.13 11.41
N PRO A 245 8.58 -9.42 11.60
CA PRO A 245 7.83 -8.90 10.47
C PRO A 245 8.67 -7.89 9.68
N PRO A 246 8.62 -7.90 8.34
CA PRO A 246 9.33 -6.90 7.54
C PRO A 246 8.77 -5.50 7.82
N TYR A 247 9.66 -4.50 7.80
CA TYR A 247 9.33 -3.09 7.96
C TYR A 247 9.32 -2.42 6.58
N ARG A 248 8.17 -1.87 6.17
CA ARG A 248 7.88 -1.46 4.79
C ARG A 248 7.01 -0.21 4.74
N ASN A 249 6.98 0.48 3.62
CA ASN A 249 5.97 1.53 3.36
C ASN A 249 4.88 1.06 2.39
N THR A 250 5.06 -0.07 1.71
CA THR A 250 4.06 -0.64 0.80
C THR A 250 3.80 -2.12 1.10
N ALA A 251 2.53 -2.53 1.09
CA ALA A 251 2.14 -3.94 1.21
C ALA A 251 0.88 -4.23 0.39
N VAL A 252 0.84 -5.41 -0.23
CA VAL A 252 -0.33 -5.86 -1.00
C VAL A 252 -1.38 -6.52 -0.12
N VAL A 253 -2.65 -6.32 -0.46
CA VAL A 253 -3.73 -7.25 -0.09
C VAL A 253 -4.09 -8.11 -1.30
N PHE A 254 -4.07 -9.43 -1.12
CA PHE A 254 -4.37 -10.41 -2.18
C PHE A 254 -5.88 -10.60 -2.41
N PRO A 255 -6.30 -11.17 -3.55
CA PRO A 255 -7.71 -11.44 -3.84
C PRO A 255 -8.38 -12.24 -2.74
N PHE A 256 -9.55 -11.78 -2.31
CA PHE A 256 -10.37 -12.42 -1.26
C PHE A 256 -9.65 -12.65 0.07
N GLY A 257 -8.57 -11.92 0.35
CA GLY A 257 -7.79 -12.07 1.58
C GLY A 257 -7.77 -10.82 2.44
N TRP A 258 -6.93 -10.88 3.46
CA TRP A 258 -6.63 -9.76 4.33
C TRP A 258 -5.13 -9.58 4.55
N THR A 259 -4.73 -8.38 4.95
CA THR A 259 -3.34 -8.05 5.31
C THR A 259 -3.34 -7.19 6.56
N ALA A 260 -2.56 -7.59 7.56
CA ALA A 260 -2.45 -6.91 8.84
C ALA A 260 -1.15 -6.12 8.91
N LEU A 261 -1.28 -4.83 9.20
CA LEU A 261 -0.18 -3.87 9.31
C LEU A 261 -0.19 -3.24 10.70
N ARG A 262 0.98 -2.89 11.22
CA ARG A 262 1.14 -2.14 12.46
C ARG A 262 2.11 -0.99 12.29
N PHE A 263 1.78 0.17 12.81
CA PHE A 263 2.69 1.31 12.88
C PHE A 263 2.48 2.11 14.18
N VAL A 264 3.38 3.04 14.47
CA VAL A 264 3.22 3.99 15.57
C VAL A 264 2.94 5.36 14.96
N ALA A 265 1.83 5.99 15.36
CA ALA A 265 1.45 7.32 14.90
C ALA A 265 2.30 8.41 15.59
N ASN A 266 3.60 8.47 15.28
CA ASN A 266 4.60 9.28 15.96
C ASN A 266 5.22 10.38 15.08
N ASN A 267 4.71 10.59 13.86
CA ASN A 267 5.16 11.64 12.95
C ASN A 267 4.09 12.74 12.81
N PRO A 268 4.22 13.90 13.48
CA PRO A 268 3.22 14.97 13.41
C PRO A 268 2.90 15.37 11.97
N GLY A 269 1.64 15.23 11.54
CA GLY A 269 1.31 15.47 10.14
C GLY A 269 -0.09 15.01 9.75
N VAL A 270 -0.33 15.10 8.44
CA VAL A 270 -1.49 14.52 7.77
C VAL A 270 -0.96 13.68 6.62
N TRP A 271 -1.29 12.39 6.63
CA TRP A 271 -0.67 11.39 5.79
C TRP A 271 -1.74 10.61 5.02
N ALA A 272 -1.52 10.43 3.73
CA ALA A 272 -2.35 9.56 2.93
C ALA A 272 -1.98 8.10 3.19
N PHE A 273 -2.99 7.24 3.22
CA PHE A 273 -2.84 5.80 3.13
C PHE A 273 -3.73 5.33 1.99
N HIS A 274 -3.16 4.86 0.90
CA HIS A 274 -3.92 4.65 -0.32
C HIS A 274 -3.41 3.50 -1.18
N CYS A 275 -4.26 3.03 -2.09
CA CYS A 275 -3.86 2.11 -3.13
C CYS A 275 -2.88 2.80 -4.10
N HIS A 276 -1.75 2.16 -4.39
CA HIS A 276 -0.69 2.67 -5.26
C HIS A 276 -0.89 2.28 -6.74
N ILE A 277 -2.10 1.86 -7.10
CA ILE A 277 -2.57 1.78 -8.48
C ILE A 277 -3.26 3.11 -8.79
N GLU A 278 -2.61 3.93 -9.63
CA GLU A 278 -3.03 5.31 -9.88
C GLU A 278 -4.51 5.46 -10.29
N PRO A 279 -5.07 4.64 -11.21
CA PRO A 279 -6.51 4.70 -11.50
C PRO A 279 -7.41 4.43 -10.28
N HIS A 280 -6.98 3.58 -9.35
CA HIS A 280 -7.75 3.28 -8.15
C HIS A 280 -7.73 4.45 -7.18
N LEU A 281 -6.57 5.10 -6.99
CA LEU A 281 -6.44 6.34 -6.24
C LEU A 281 -7.34 7.43 -6.83
N HIS A 282 -7.29 7.63 -8.15
CA HIS A 282 -8.17 8.56 -8.87
C HIS A 282 -9.67 8.29 -8.62
N MET A 283 -10.04 7.02 -8.48
CA MET A 283 -11.41 6.57 -8.21
C MET A 283 -11.77 6.57 -6.71
N GLY A 284 -10.91 7.07 -5.82
CA GLY A 284 -11.18 7.27 -4.40
C GLY A 284 -10.68 6.17 -3.46
N MET A 285 -9.81 5.27 -3.93
CA MET A 285 -9.26 4.16 -3.13
C MET A 285 -8.17 4.60 -2.15
N GLY A 286 -8.55 5.32 -1.11
CA GLY A 286 -7.63 5.75 -0.08
C GLY A 286 -8.32 6.34 1.14
N VAL A 287 -7.53 6.59 2.17
CA VAL A 287 -7.94 7.26 3.40
C VAL A 287 -6.88 8.25 3.82
N VAL A 288 -7.22 9.13 4.77
CA VAL A 288 -6.31 10.13 5.32
C VAL A 288 -6.19 9.93 6.82
N PHE A 289 -4.97 9.87 7.32
CA PHE A 289 -4.63 9.83 8.73
C PHE A 289 -4.06 11.18 9.16
N ALA A 290 -4.33 11.58 10.40
CA ALA A 290 -3.71 12.76 10.98
C ALA A 290 -3.37 12.51 12.44
N GLU A 291 -2.14 12.83 12.82
CA GLU A 291 -1.69 12.76 14.21
C GLU A 291 -0.83 13.97 14.54
N GLY A 292 -0.90 14.40 15.80
CA GLY A 292 0.04 15.39 16.33
C GLY A 292 0.09 16.72 15.57
N VAL A 293 -0.87 17.08 14.71
CA VAL A 293 -0.79 18.27 13.83
C VAL A 293 -0.48 19.57 14.60
N ARG A 294 -0.97 19.71 15.83
CA ARG A 294 -0.68 20.85 16.71
C ARG A 294 0.79 20.96 17.15
N ARG A 295 1.58 19.90 17.02
CA ARG A 295 3.01 19.84 17.32
C ARG A 295 3.88 20.36 16.18
N LEU A 296 3.31 20.56 15.00
CA LEU A 296 4.05 21.12 13.87
C LEU A 296 4.43 22.57 14.13
N GLY A 297 5.63 22.94 13.68
CA GLY A 297 6.08 24.32 13.61
C GLY A 297 5.30 25.16 12.59
N LYS A 298 5.91 26.25 12.14
CA LYS A 298 5.34 27.10 11.10
C LYS A 298 5.26 26.32 9.79
N ILE A 299 4.07 26.26 9.19
CA ILE A 299 3.89 25.72 7.85
C ILE A 299 4.30 26.81 6.85
N PRO A 300 5.08 26.50 5.79
CA PRO A 300 5.42 27.46 4.74
C PRO A 300 4.17 28.10 4.14
N ASN A 301 4.24 29.41 3.87
CA ASN A 301 3.07 30.17 3.43
C ASN A 301 2.53 29.66 2.08
N GLU A 302 3.43 29.22 1.21
CA GLU A 302 3.17 28.71 -0.14
C GLU A 302 2.27 27.48 -0.13
N VAL A 303 2.28 26.69 0.95
CA VAL A 303 1.43 25.52 1.13
C VAL A 303 0.00 25.91 1.56
N LEU A 304 -0.19 27.15 2.00
CA LEU A 304 -1.43 27.63 2.60
C LEU A 304 -2.20 28.62 1.70
N THR A 305 -1.74 28.88 0.47
CA THR A 305 -2.28 29.94 -0.40
C THR A 305 -3.53 29.55 -1.20
N CYS A 306 -4.14 28.39 -0.95
CA CYS A 306 -5.35 27.93 -1.64
C CYS A 306 -6.52 27.67 -0.66
N GLY A 307 -7.73 27.47 -1.19
CA GLY A 307 -8.90 27.12 -0.39
C GLY A 307 -9.23 28.12 0.73
N LEU A 308 -9.72 27.61 1.86
CA LEU A 308 -10.02 28.43 3.04
C LEU A 308 -8.76 28.95 3.75
N THR A 309 -7.64 28.22 3.69
CA THR A 309 -6.35 28.70 4.20
C THR A 309 -5.92 29.98 3.47
N GLY A 310 -6.06 30.03 2.14
CA GLY A 310 -5.71 31.22 1.35
C GLY A 310 -6.54 32.44 1.74
N LYS A 311 -7.86 32.25 1.97
CA LYS A 311 -8.75 33.33 2.43
C LYS A 311 -8.33 33.86 3.81
N MET A 312 -7.95 32.98 4.74
CA MET A 312 -7.46 33.37 6.06
C MET A 312 -6.21 34.25 5.98
N PHE A 313 -5.23 33.89 5.14
CA PHE A 313 -3.98 34.65 4.99
C PHE A 313 -4.14 35.99 4.27
N LEU A 314 -5.10 36.10 3.34
CA LEU A 314 -5.40 37.35 2.66
C LEU A 314 -6.05 38.38 3.60
N ASN A 315 -6.93 37.92 4.50
CA ASN A 315 -7.62 38.82 5.43
C ASN A 315 -6.67 39.37 6.52
N ASN A 316 -5.71 38.58 7.00
CA ASN A 316 -4.75 39.00 8.03
C ASN A 316 -3.67 40.00 7.54
N LYS A 317 -3.66 40.38 6.26
CA LYS A 317 -2.75 41.43 5.74
C LYS A 317 -3.40 42.82 5.70
N ASN A 318 -4.69 42.93 5.98
CA ASN A 318 -5.46 44.18 5.89
C ASN A 318 -5.78 44.79 7.27
N ASP A 319 -5.25 44.23 8.36
CA ASP A 319 -5.24 44.77 9.72
C ASP A 319 -3.79 45.02 10.17
#